data_AF-A0A661M5N5-F1
#
_entry.id   AF-A0A661M5N5-F1
#
_cell.length_a   1.000
_cell.length_b   1.000
_cell.length_c   1.000
_cell.angle_alpha   90.00
_cell.angle_beta   90.00
_cell.angle_gamma   90.00
#
_symmetry.space_group_name_H-M   'P 1'
#
loop_
_entity.id
_entity.type
_entity.pdbx_description
1 polymer ?
#
loop_
_entity_poly.entity_id
_entity_poly.type
_entity_poly.pdbx_seq_one_letter_code
_entity_poly.pdbx_strand_id
1 'polypeptide(L)'
;MTYANALGPRYDVFDGYVIHSRGGGSPSLSQSPQVEVPTPEVVRVREDLDEPVLMFQTESDLLLLNALPSNQPDSNVFRLWEVAGTAHADVYTLITSNTDLGDDPSVAAVVETTQGGPLPGLITCEAPINSGPAHWVLKAGLHGLVEWIITGEPLPEAARLSVTEDGDAFQLDEVGNVLGGIRTNYVDAPVAVLSGLGQTGESFCRIFGTTMLFDDAQLAELYPTRDTFLDAVNTSTQSAVDGGYLLPVDAALIVAWAEGSNIGAP
;
A
#
# COMPACT_ATOMS: atom_id res chain seq x y z
N MET A 1 9.32 4.00 -14.35
CA MET A 1 10.45 4.96 -14.23
C MET A 1 11.16 5.21 -15.55
N THR A 2 11.82 4.22 -16.20
CA THR A 2 12.56 4.44 -17.45
C THR A 2 11.74 5.16 -18.52
N TYR A 3 10.51 4.70 -18.79
CA TYR A 3 9.64 5.36 -19.76
C TYR A 3 9.32 6.81 -19.34
N ALA A 4 8.74 7.01 -18.16
CA ALA A 4 8.33 8.33 -17.67
C ALA A 4 9.51 9.32 -17.72
N ASN A 5 10.70 8.93 -17.27
CA ASN A 5 11.85 9.83 -17.26
C ASN A 5 12.51 10.02 -18.63
N ALA A 6 12.63 8.98 -19.46
CA ALA A 6 13.38 9.08 -20.72
C ALA A 6 12.52 9.61 -21.87
N LEU A 7 11.22 9.29 -21.87
CA LEU A 7 10.31 9.53 -22.98
C LEU A 7 9.22 10.54 -22.64
N GLY A 8 8.76 10.62 -21.38
CA GLY A 8 7.71 11.55 -20.94
C GLY A 8 7.99 13.00 -21.36
N PRO A 9 9.12 13.62 -20.95
CA PRO A 9 9.42 15.02 -21.28
C PRO A 9 9.64 15.29 -22.78
N ARG A 10 9.64 14.26 -23.62
CA ARG A 10 9.86 14.36 -25.06
C ARG A 10 8.60 14.05 -25.86
N TYR A 11 7.70 13.26 -25.30
CA TYR A 11 6.53 12.74 -25.98
C TYR A 11 5.33 12.80 -25.03
N ASP A 12 4.45 13.75 -25.31
CA ASP A 12 3.16 13.94 -24.64
C ASP A 12 2.17 12.86 -25.10
N VAL A 13 2.36 11.64 -24.58
CA VAL A 13 1.55 10.45 -24.94
C VAL A 13 0.52 10.12 -23.87
N PHE A 14 0.83 10.42 -22.61
CA PHE A 14 0.00 10.11 -21.46
C PHE A 14 -0.18 11.37 -20.63
N ASP A 15 -1.42 11.65 -20.22
CA ASP A 15 -1.73 12.83 -19.40
C ASP A 15 -1.29 12.68 -17.93
N GLY A 16 -0.77 11.52 -17.53
CA GLY A 16 -0.24 11.28 -16.19
C GLY A 16 0.28 9.86 -16.00
N TYR A 17 0.98 9.62 -14.88
CA TYR A 17 1.68 8.38 -14.61
C TYR A 17 1.36 7.83 -13.20
N VAL A 18 1.03 6.54 -13.14
CA VAL A 18 1.05 5.77 -11.88
C VAL A 18 2.29 4.89 -11.88
N ILE A 19 3.18 5.11 -10.92
CA ILE A 19 4.33 4.24 -10.65
C ILE A 19 4.00 3.40 -9.43
N HIS A 20 3.46 2.21 -9.67
CA HIS A 20 3.09 1.26 -8.63
C HIS A 20 4.27 0.36 -8.26
N SER A 21 4.59 0.29 -6.96
CA SER A 21 5.50 -0.68 -6.37
C SER A 21 6.82 -0.88 -7.13
N ARG A 22 7.49 0.22 -7.46
CA ARG A 22 8.86 0.16 -8.02
C ARG A 22 9.85 -0.43 -7.00
N GLY A 23 10.82 -1.19 -7.49
CA GLY A 23 12.08 -1.40 -6.76
C GLY A 23 13.12 -0.32 -7.07
N GLY A 24 14.29 -0.42 -6.47
CA GLY A 24 15.45 0.44 -6.72
C GLY A 24 15.91 0.45 -8.17
N GLY A 25 16.58 1.52 -8.60
CA GLY A 25 17.07 1.66 -9.97
C GLY A 25 15.95 1.78 -11.01
N SER A 26 16.23 1.37 -12.25
CA SER A 26 15.28 1.31 -13.36
C SER A 26 15.79 0.37 -14.45
N PRO A 27 14.94 -0.31 -15.22
CA PRO A 27 15.40 -1.15 -16.33
C PRO A 27 16.08 -0.31 -17.43
N SER A 28 17.08 -0.87 -18.10
CA SER A 28 17.74 -0.20 -19.23
C SER A 28 16.75 0.09 -20.36
N LEU A 29 16.95 1.21 -21.06
CA LEU A 29 16.19 1.56 -22.27
C LEU A 29 16.60 0.69 -23.47
N SER A 30 17.81 0.15 -23.44
CA SER A 30 18.36 -0.70 -24.50
C SER A 30 18.22 -2.17 -24.14
N GLN A 31 18.09 -3.02 -25.17
CA GLN A 31 18.24 -4.46 -25.05
C GLN A 31 19.24 -4.98 -26.09
N SER A 32 19.91 -6.09 -25.78
CA SER A 32 20.80 -6.75 -26.75
C SER A 32 20.09 -7.02 -28.09
N PRO A 33 20.76 -6.75 -29.24
CA PRO A 33 22.18 -6.42 -29.41
C PRO A 33 22.49 -4.90 -29.47
N GLN A 34 21.60 -4.03 -28.99
CA GLN A 34 21.82 -2.58 -28.99
C GLN A 34 22.95 -2.20 -28.03
N VAL A 35 23.53 -1.01 -28.23
CA VAL A 35 24.48 -0.43 -27.27
C VAL A 35 23.78 -0.23 -25.94
N GLU A 36 24.41 -0.71 -24.87
CA GLU A 36 23.88 -0.57 -23.51
C GLU A 36 23.76 0.91 -23.13
N VAL A 37 22.56 1.30 -22.70
CA VAL A 37 22.26 2.60 -22.10
C VAL A 37 22.00 2.37 -20.61
N PRO A 38 23.00 2.59 -19.74
CA PRO A 38 22.85 2.31 -18.32
C PRO A 38 21.86 3.28 -17.67
N THR A 39 21.21 2.80 -16.61
CA THR A 39 20.32 3.59 -15.75
C THR A 39 20.98 3.85 -14.40
N PRO A 40 20.68 4.98 -13.73
CA PRO A 40 21.17 5.23 -12.38
C PRO A 40 20.65 4.18 -11.37
N GLU A 41 21.42 3.92 -10.32
CA GLU A 41 20.98 3.08 -9.19
C GLU A 41 19.89 3.78 -8.36
N VAL A 42 19.99 5.10 -8.21
CA VAL A 42 18.99 5.95 -7.56
C VAL A 42 18.24 6.74 -8.64
N VAL A 43 16.94 6.49 -8.78
CA VAL A 43 16.13 7.07 -9.86
C VAL A 43 14.93 7.82 -9.29
N ARG A 44 14.98 9.14 -9.43
CA ARG A 44 13.88 10.06 -9.10
C ARG A 44 13.06 10.39 -10.33
N VAL A 45 11.79 10.74 -10.14
CA VAL A 45 10.98 11.38 -11.20
C VAL A 45 11.63 12.72 -11.53
N ARG A 46 11.79 12.99 -12.82
CA ARG A 46 12.41 14.22 -13.29
C ARG A 46 11.56 15.44 -12.95
N GLU A 47 12.23 16.55 -12.62
CA GLU A 47 11.57 17.82 -12.29
C GLU A 47 11.08 18.59 -13.54
N ASP A 48 11.50 18.18 -14.74
CA ASP A 48 11.06 18.74 -16.03
C ASP A 48 10.02 17.83 -16.73
N LEU A 49 9.30 17.03 -15.96
CA LEU A 49 8.09 16.33 -16.41
C LEU A 49 6.89 17.22 -16.10
N ASP A 50 6.05 17.48 -17.10
CA ASP A 50 4.90 18.40 -16.95
C ASP A 50 3.64 17.66 -16.49
N GLU A 51 3.58 16.34 -16.64
CA GLU A 51 2.41 15.54 -16.33
C GLU A 51 2.38 15.04 -14.88
N PRO A 52 1.20 15.00 -14.23
CA PRO A 52 1.01 14.42 -12.90
C PRO A 52 1.58 13.01 -12.73
N VAL A 53 2.29 12.78 -11.63
CA VAL A 53 2.83 11.48 -11.25
C VAL A 53 2.45 11.12 -9.83
N LEU A 54 1.74 10.00 -9.70
CA LEU A 54 1.57 9.30 -8.43
C LEU A 54 2.56 8.13 -8.38
N MET A 55 3.44 8.13 -7.39
CA MET A 55 4.23 6.97 -7.01
C MET A 55 3.63 6.33 -5.77
N PHE A 56 3.26 5.06 -5.87
CA PHE A 56 2.69 4.28 -4.77
C PHE A 56 3.70 3.24 -4.32
N GLN A 57 3.95 3.16 -3.02
CA GLN A 57 4.93 2.26 -2.42
C GLN A 57 4.38 1.59 -1.17
N THR A 58 4.79 0.34 -0.99
CA THR A 58 4.48 -0.51 0.15
C THR A 58 5.71 -0.70 1.03
N GLU A 59 5.55 -1.29 2.21
CA GLU A 59 6.68 -1.57 3.10
C GLU A 59 7.74 -2.47 2.44
N SER A 60 7.30 -3.48 1.67
CA SER A 60 8.20 -4.35 0.91
C SER A 60 8.99 -3.57 -0.14
N ASP A 61 8.37 -2.59 -0.77
CA ASP A 61 9.02 -1.84 -1.86
C ASP A 61 10.19 -1.01 -1.33
N LEU A 62 9.98 -0.34 -0.19
CA LEU A 62 10.95 0.55 0.41
C LEU A 62 12.24 -0.18 0.79
N LEU A 63 12.12 -1.21 1.64
CA LEU A 63 13.29 -1.86 2.25
C LEU A 63 13.73 -3.11 1.47
N LEU A 64 12.81 -4.03 1.14
CA LEU A 64 13.18 -5.27 0.46
C LEU A 64 13.53 -5.05 -1.02
N LEU A 65 12.76 -4.20 -1.72
CA LEU A 65 13.04 -3.88 -3.12
C LEU A 65 13.90 -2.63 -3.28
N ASN A 66 14.37 -2.04 -2.18
CA ASN A 66 15.35 -0.95 -2.14
C ASN A 66 14.87 0.32 -2.89
N ALA A 67 13.59 0.68 -2.75
CA ALA A 67 13.07 1.93 -3.29
C ALA A 67 13.47 3.15 -2.45
N LEU A 68 13.73 2.99 -1.15
CA LEU A 68 13.99 4.08 -0.19
C LEU A 68 15.05 5.10 -0.67
N PRO A 69 16.21 4.72 -1.24
CA PRO A 69 17.20 5.70 -1.72
C PRO A 69 16.67 6.63 -2.82
N SER A 70 15.64 6.18 -3.55
CA SER A 70 14.98 6.94 -4.62
C SER A 70 13.90 7.89 -4.13
N ASN A 71 13.66 7.97 -2.82
CA ASN A 71 12.72 8.93 -2.26
C ASN A 71 13.08 10.36 -2.66
N GLN A 72 12.04 11.15 -2.84
CA GLN A 72 12.11 12.57 -3.17
C GLN A 72 10.96 13.33 -2.51
N PRO A 73 11.10 14.64 -2.32
CA PRO A 73 10.00 15.49 -1.89
C PRO A 73 8.86 15.48 -2.93
N ASP A 74 7.64 15.69 -2.44
CA ASP A 74 6.49 15.97 -3.29
C ASP A 74 6.66 17.32 -4.00
N SER A 75 6.02 17.50 -5.16
CA SER A 75 6.08 18.72 -5.97
C SER A 75 4.75 19.03 -6.65
N ASN A 76 4.62 20.13 -7.38
CA ASN A 76 3.39 20.43 -8.13
C ASN A 76 3.02 19.41 -9.23
N VAL A 77 3.89 18.43 -9.53
CA VAL A 77 3.67 17.35 -10.53
C VAL A 77 3.94 15.95 -9.96
N PHE A 78 4.43 15.82 -8.72
CA PHE A 78 4.80 14.54 -8.14
C PHE A 78 4.22 14.35 -6.73
N ARG A 79 3.64 13.17 -6.49
CA ARG A 79 3.27 12.66 -5.16
C ARG A 79 3.84 11.28 -4.96
N LEU A 80 4.49 11.08 -3.82
CA LEU A 80 4.83 9.75 -3.32
C LEU A 80 3.91 9.40 -2.16
N TRP A 81 3.23 8.27 -2.26
CA TRP A 81 2.39 7.69 -1.23
C TRP A 81 3.01 6.38 -0.77
N GLU A 82 3.37 6.32 0.51
CA GLU A 82 3.91 5.13 1.16
C GLU A 82 2.89 4.66 2.20
N VAL A 83 2.44 3.41 2.11
CA VAL A 83 1.26 2.96 2.88
C VAL A 83 1.66 1.93 3.93
N ALA A 84 1.31 2.20 5.19
CA ALA A 84 1.61 1.30 6.30
C ALA A 84 0.72 0.04 6.25
N GLY A 85 1.26 -1.08 6.72
CA GLY A 85 0.59 -2.38 6.75
C GLY A 85 0.45 -3.05 5.39
N THR A 86 1.22 -2.64 4.37
CA THR A 86 1.09 -3.14 3.00
C THR A 86 2.32 -3.88 2.49
N ALA A 87 2.10 -4.86 1.61
CA ALA A 87 3.14 -5.59 0.90
C ALA A 87 3.03 -5.38 -0.63
N HIS A 88 4.09 -5.71 -1.36
CA HIS A 88 4.15 -5.55 -2.84
C HIS A 88 2.98 -6.25 -3.57
N ALA A 89 2.54 -7.38 -3.03
CA ALA A 89 1.29 -8.02 -3.39
C ALA A 89 0.69 -8.69 -2.15
N ASP A 90 -0.63 -8.77 -2.11
CA ASP A 90 -1.40 -9.13 -0.93
C ASP A 90 -2.54 -10.10 -1.29
N VAL A 91 -3.33 -10.49 -0.29
CA VAL A 91 -4.55 -11.30 -0.47
C VAL A 91 -5.45 -10.71 -1.55
N TYR A 92 -5.64 -9.39 -1.56
CA TYR A 92 -6.54 -8.75 -2.51
C TYR A 92 -6.04 -8.91 -3.95
N THR A 93 -4.77 -8.61 -4.19
CA THR A 93 -4.14 -8.70 -5.52
C THR A 93 -4.16 -10.11 -6.06
N LEU A 94 -3.91 -11.11 -5.22
CA LEU A 94 -3.71 -12.50 -5.66
C LEU A 94 -5.00 -13.32 -5.69
N ILE A 95 -6.01 -12.94 -4.89
CA ILE A 95 -7.20 -13.77 -4.67
C ILE A 95 -8.48 -12.94 -4.92
N THR A 96 -8.71 -11.90 -4.13
CA THR A 96 -10.02 -11.23 -4.03
C THR A 96 -10.38 -10.40 -5.26
N SER A 97 -9.40 -9.73 -5.88
CA SER A 97 -9.61 -8.75 -6.95
C SER A 97 -10.32 -9.31 -8.19
N ASN A 98 -10.23 -10.62 -8.45
CA ASN A 98 -10.88 -11.25 -9.61
C ASN A 98 -12.40 -11.36 -9.46
N THR A 99 -12.93 -11.22 -8.24
CA THR A 99 -14.35 -11.40 -7.92
C THR A 99 -14.98 -10.18 -7.26
N ASP A 100 -14.16 -9.20 -6.85
CA ASP A 100 -14.66 -7.97 -6.24
C ASP A 100 -15.38 -7.09 -7.29
N LEU A 101 -16.66 -6.82 -7.05
CA LEU A 101 -17.48 -5.90 -7.85
C LEU A 101 -17.66 -4.52 -7.19
N GLY A 102 -17.08 -4.32 -6.00
CA GLY A 102 -17.14 -3.07 -5.25
C GLY A 102 -18.41 -2.89 -4.42
N ASP A 103 -19.15 -3.96 -4.12
CA ASP A 103 -20.42 -3.91 -3.39
C ASP A 103 -20.52 -4.89 -2.20
N ASP A 104 -19.49 -5.70 -1.96
CA ASP A 104 -19.44 -6.67 -0.86
C ASP A 104 -18.53 -6.18 0.29
N PRO A 105 -19.11 -5.85 1.48
CA PRO A 105 -18.32 -5.50 2.66
C PRO A 105 -17.34 -6.58 3.10
N SER A 106 -17.57 -7.86 2.76
CA SER A 106 -16.66 -8.95 3.17
C SER A 106 -15.23 -8.77 2.67
N VAL A 107 -15.03 -8.01 1.60
CA VAL A 107 -13.72 -7.63 1.04
C VAL A 107 -12.88 -6.81 2.03
N ALA A 108 -13.52 -6.08 2.95
CA ALA A 108 -12.82 -5.29 3.96
C ALA A 108 -12.23 -6.12 5.11
N ALA A 109 -12.57 -7.41 5.20
CA ALA A 109 -12.07 -8.29 6.25
C ALA A 109 -10.55 -8.46 6.20
N VAL A 110 -9.89 -8.38 7.37
CA VAL A 110 -8.51 -8.87 7.51
C VAL A 110 -8.56 -10.38 7.68
N VAL A 111 -7.86 -11.11 6.81
CA VAL A 111 -7.88 -12.58 6.80
C VAL A 111 -6.47 -13.16 6.79
N GLU A 112 -6.32 -14.32 7.43
CA GLU A 112 -5.14 -15.16 7.29
C GLU A 112 -5.38 -16.23 6.22
N THR A 113 -4.49 -16.33 5.25
CA THR A 113 -4.52 -17.43 4.27
C THR A 113 -4.17 -18.76 4.93
N THR A 114 -4.98 -19.79 4.69
CA THR A 114 -4.69 -21.15 5.17
C THR A 114 -3.48 -21.74 4.46
N GLN A 115 -2.56 -22.38 5.20
CA GLN A 115 -1.30 -22.95 4.68
C GLN A 115 -0.35 -21.92 4.04
N GLY A 116 -0.42 -20.65 4.46
CA GLY A 116 0.55 -19.60 4.12
C GLY A 116 0.67 -19.26 2.64
N GLY A 117 -0.22 -19.72 1.76
CA GLY A 117 -0.12 -19.51 0.32
C GLY A 117 -1.41 -18.95 -0.28
N PRO A 118 -1.35 -17.98 -1.20
CA PRO A 118 -2.53 -17.48 -1.90
C PRO A 118 -3.13 -18.51 -2.86
N LEU A 119 -2.29 -19.45 -3.34
CA LEU A 119 -2.66 -20.44 -4.35
C LEU A 119 -2.12 -21.81 -3.92
N PRO A 120 -2.90 -22.61 -3.18
CA PRO A 120 -2.49 -23.93 -2.70
C PRO A 120 -1.96 -24.82 -3.84
N GLY A 121 -0.73 -25.32 -3.69
CA GLY A 121 -0.06 -26.17 -4.69
C GLY A 121 0.65 -25.42 -5.83
N LEU A 122 0.54 -24.09 -5.88
CA LEU A 122 1.27 -23.22 -6.81
C LEU A 122 2.24 -22.29 -6.09
N ILE A 123 1.80 -21.71 -4.97
CA ILE A 123 2.58 -20.83 -4.11
C ILE A 123 2.25 -21.17 -2.66
N THR A 124 3.27 -21.58 -1.90
CA THR A 124 3.17 -21.85 -0.47
C THR A 124 4.22 -21.02 0.27
N CYS A 125 3.78 -20.09 1.10
CA CYS A 125 4.65 -19.34 2.01
C CYS A 125 4.53 -19.90 3.43
N GLU A 126 5.47 -19.52 4.30
CA GLU A 126 5.54 -20.09 5.65
C GLU A 126 4.51 -19.48 6.61
N ALA A 127 4.15 -18.21 6.42
CA ALA A 127 3.15 -17.49 7.21
C ALA A 127 1.99 -17.01 6.33
N PRO A 128 0.80 -16.69 6.90
CA PRO A 128 -0.27 -16.02 6.16
C PRO A 128 0.25 -14.74 5.49
N ILE A 129 -0.05 -14.56 4.20
CA ILE A 129 0.40 -13.37 3.46
C ILE A 129 -0.36 -12.11 3.91
N ASN A 130 0.18 -10.94 3.57
CA ASN A 130 -0.40 -9.64 3.91
C ASN A 130 -1.85 -9.51 3.41
N SER A 131 -2.76 -9.04 4.27
CA SER A 131 -4.17 -8.74 4.00
C SER A 131 -4.45 -7.25 4.23
N GLY A 132 -3.47 -6.40 3.90
CA GLY A 132 -3.48 -4.99 4.19
C GLY A 132 -4.25 -4.11 3.20
N PRO A 133 -4.21 -2.77 3.40
CA PRO A 133 -5.11 -1.82 2.74
C PRO A 133 -4.64 -1.35 1.36
N ALA A 134 -3.66 -2.00 0.72
CA ALA A 134 -2.97 -1.45 -0.46
C ALA A 134 -3.96 -1.04 -1.56
N HIS A 135 -4.92 -1.92 -1.87
CA HIS A 135 -5.92 -1.68 -2.89
C HIS A 135 -6.86 -0.51 -2.57
N TRP A 136 -7.24 -0.29 -1.31
CA TRP A 136 -8.11 0.83 -0.91
C TRP A 136 -7.43 2.18 -1.20
N VAL A 137 -6.18 2.32 -0.76
CA VAL A 137 -5.42 3.56 -0.94
C VAL A 137 -5.02 3.75 -2.40
N LEU A 138 -4.70 2.67 -3.12
CA LEU A 138 -4.39 2.74 -4.56
C LEU A 138 -5.62 3.16 -5.38
N LYS A 139 -6.82 2.69 -5.05
CA LYS A 139 -8.08 3.15 -5.68
C LYS A 139 -8.28 4.66 -5.47
N ALA A 140 -8.07 5.15 -4.24
CA ALA A 140 -8.14 6.58 -3.94
C ALA A 140 -7.09 7.38 -4.72
N GLY A 141 -5.86 6.89 -4.79
CA GLY A 141 -4.77 7.53 -5.52
C GLY A 141 -5.02 7.57 -7.03
N LEU A 142 -5.53 6.48 -7.62
CA LEU A 142 -5.88 6.45 -9.03
C LEU A 142 -7.03 7.40 -9.35
N HIS A 143 -8.08 7.41 -8.51
CA HIS A 143 -9.18 8.36 -8.65
C HIS A 143 -8.70 9.81 -8.57
N GLY A 144 -7.91 10.15 -7.55
CA GLY A 144 -7.41 11.50 -7.39
C GLY A 144 -6.34 11.89 -8.42
N LEU A 145 -5.59 10.95 -9.00
CA LEU A 145 -4.73 11.25 -10.15
C LEU A 145 -5.56 11.67 -11.37
N VAL A 146 -6.69 11.00 -11.63
CA VAL A 146 -7.61 11.39 -12.71
C VAL A 146 -8.17 12.79 -12.46
N GLU A 147 -8.58 13.10 -11.23
CA GLU A 147 -9.04 14.44 -10.86
C GLU A 147 -7.92 15.48 -11.00
N TRP A 148 -6.69 15.15 -10.62
CA TRP A 148 -5.52 16.02 -10.79
C TRP A 148 -5.27 16.35 -12.26
N ILE A 149 -5.36 15.36 -13.16
CA ILE A 149 -5.24 15.57 -14.60
C ILE A 149 -6.32 16.52 -15.12
N ILE A 150 -7.57 16.37 -14.66
CA ILE A 150 -8.70 17.17 -15.14
C ILE A 150 -8.68 18.60 -14.60
N THR A 151 -8.35 18.76 -13.32
CA THR A 151 -8.53 20.02 -12.59
C THR A 151 -7.23 20.81 -12.42
N GLY A 152 -6.09 20.14 -12.50
CA GLY A 152 -4.78 20.69 -12.15
C GLY A 152 -4.49 20.71 -10.65
N GLU A 153 -5.42 20.26 -9.81
CA GLU A 153 -5.24 20.24 -8.34
C GLU A 153 -4.51 18.96 -7.91
N PRO A 154 -3.32 19.06 -7.30
CA PRO A 154 -2.57 17.88 -6.90
C PRO A 154 -3.28 17.01 -5.88
N LEU A 155 -3.02 15.71 -5.96
CA LEU A 155 -3.28 14.76 -4.87
C LEU A 155 -2.73 15.29 -3.53
N PRO A 156 -3.28 14.90 -2.37
CA PRO A 156 -2.74 15.30 -1.08
C PRO A 156 -1.31 14.76 -0.87
N GLU A 157 -0.48 15.56 -0.19
CA GLU A 157 0.85 15.14 0.27
C GLU A 157 0.70 14.19 1.46
N ALA A 158 1.51 13.12 1.47
CA ALA A 158 1.49 12.11 2.53
C ALA A 158 2.79 12.09 3.33
N ALA A 159 2.69 11.74 4.61
CA ALA A 159 3.87 11.40 5.41
C ALA A 159 4.63 10.21 4.80
N ARG A 160 5.92 10.10 5.09
CA ARG A 160 6.75 8.95 4.72
C ARG A 160 6.67 7.87 5.80
N LEU A 161 6.84 6.60 5.42
CA LEU A 161 7.00 5.51 6.38
C LEU A 161 8.24 5.78 7.23
N SER A 162 8.10 5.58 8.54
CA SER A 162 9.16 5.89 9.49
C SER A 162 10.18 4.77 9.51
N VAL A 163 11.41 5.08 9.12
CA VAL A 163 12.54 4.14 9.15
C VAL A 163 13.51 4.46 10.28
N THR A 164 14.29 3.48 10.70
CA THR A 164 15.40 3.67 11.65
C THR A 164 16.47 4.58 11.05
N GLU A 165 17.35 5.14 11.89
CA GLU A 165 18.38 6.10 11.46
C GLU A 165 19.35 5.51 10.41
N ASP A 166 19.63 4.21 10.48
CA ASP A 166 20.41 3.47 9.51
C ASP A 166 19.64 3.11 8.23
N GLY A 167 18.31 3.25 8.22
CA GLY A 167 17.46 3.02 7.06
C GLY A 167 17.18 1.54 6.75
N ASP A 168 17.54 0.62 7.65
CA ASP A 168 17.44 -0.83 7.41
C ASP A 168 16.19 -1.49 8.03
N ALA A 169 15.43 -0.76 8.85
CA ALA A 169 14.20 -1.24 9.47
C ALA A 169 13.15 -0.14 9.61
N PHE A 170 11.89 -0.54 9.83
CA PHE A 170 10.81 0.38 10.16
C PHE A 170 10.73 0.65 11.66
N GLN A 171 10.29 1.86 12.02
CA GLN A 171 9.84 2.17 13.39
C GLN A 171 8.40 1.67 13.53
N LEU A 172 8.13 0.89 14.58
CA LEU A 172 6.84 0.25 14.80
C LEU A 172 6.10 0.90 15.97
N ASP A 173 4.77 0.86 15.93
CA ASP A 173 3.91 1.21 17.05
C ASP A 173 3.85 0.09 18.11
N GLU A 174 3.05 0.31 19.16
CA GLU A 174 2.94 -0.58 20.32
C GLU A 174 2.41 -1.98 19.96
N VAL A 175 1.69 -2.12 18.84
CA VAL A 175 1.13 -3.40 18.38
C VAL A 175 1.93 -4.01 17.24
N GLY A 176 2.96 -3.33 16.73
CA GLY A 176 3.90 -3.85 15.74
C GLY A 176 3.64 -3.40 14.28
N ASN A 177 2.75 -2.44 14.04
CA ASN A 177 2.54 -1.87 12.71
C ASN A 177 3.46 -0.66 12.47
N VAL A 178 3.84 -0.40 11.21
CA VAL A 178 4.80 0.66 10.87
C VAL A 178 4.24 2.07 11.11
N LEU A 179 5.01 2.92 11.80
CA LEU A 179 4.71 4.34 12.01
C LEU A 179 4.93 5.18 10.75
N GLY A 180 4.22 6.32 10.65
CA GLY A 180 4.28 7.21 9.49
C GLY A 180 3.59 6.62 8.26
N GLY A 181 3.83 7.20 7.10
CA GLY A 181 3.12 6.84 5.88
C GLY A 181 1.64 7.27 5.91
N ILE A 182 0.89 6.76 4.94
CA ILE A 182 -0.57 6.72 5.00
C ILE A 182 -0.96 5.58 5.92
N ARG A 183 -1.59 5.92 7.03
CA ARG A 183 -2.19 4.98 8.00
C ARG A 183 -3.71 5.05 7.87
N THR A 184 -4.33 3.87 7.77
CA THR A 184 -5.79 3.70 7.67
C THR A 184 -6.28 2.89 8.87
N ASN A 185 -7.58 2.59 8.94
CA ASN A 185 -8.15 1.77 10.02
C ASN A 185 -7.45 0.42 10.17
N TYR A 186 -6.81 -0.11 9.13
CA TYR A 186 -6.08 -1.38 9.18
C TYR A 186 -4.86 -1.37 10.09
N VAL A 187 -4.30 -0.19 10.41
CA VAL A 187 -3.17 -0.03 11.34
C VAL A 187 -3.47 0.91 12.51
N ASP A 188 -4.45 1.82 12.37
CA ASP A 188 -4.87 2.77 13.43
C ASP A 188 -6.09 2.29 14.24
N ALA A 189 -6.86 1.33 13.71
CA ALA A 189 -7.85 0.55 14.44
C ALA A 189 -7.61 -0.95 14.16
N PRO A 190 -6.40 -1.46 14.46
CA PRO A 190 -5.93 -2.74 13.98
C PRO A 190 -6.68 -3.91 14.64
N VAL A 191 -6.84 -4.98 13.86
CA VAL A 191 -7.30 -6.30 14.33
C VAL A 191 -6.24 -7.39 14.07
N ALA A 192 -5.08 -6.96 13.57
CA ALA A 192 -3.93 -7.78 13.21
C ALA A 192 -2.67 -6.92 13.24
N VAL A 193 -1.51 -7.59 13.33
CA VAL A 193 -0.25 -7.04 12.84
C VAL A 193 -0.16 -7.32 11.35
N LEU A 194 0.02 -6.25 10.57
CA LEU A 194 0.22 -6.31 9.13
C LEU A 194 1.63 -5.81 8.82
N SER A 195 2.40 -6.61 8.08
CA SER A 195 3.72 -6.20 7.62
C SER A 195 3.93 -6.51 6.15
N GLY A 196 4.68 -5.66 5.45
CA GLY A 196 5.25 -5.98 4.14
C GLY A 196 6.54 -6.80 4.21
N LEU A 197 7.05 -7.10 5.40
CA LEU A 197 8.31 -7.83 5.60
C LEU A 197 8.08 -9.17 6.31
N GLY A 198 9.17 -9.93 6.51
CA GLY A 198 9.18 -11.11 7.38
C GLY A 198 8.67 -12.42 6.76
N GLN A 199 8.20 -12.40 5.51
CA GLN A 199 7.72 -13.60 4.83
C GLN A 199 8.85 -14.42 4.20
N THR A 200 8.73 -15.73 4.32
CA THR A 200 9.68 -16.74 3.82
C THR A 200 8.92 -17.83 3.03
N GLY A 201 9.66 -18.69 2.35
CA GLY A 201 9.09 -19.75 1.51
C GLY A 201 9.48 -19.66 0.05
N GLU A 202 8.69 -20.26 -0.83
CA GLU A 202 9.02 -20.41 -2.25
C GLU A 202 8.85 -19.12 -3.08
N SER A 203 9.54 -19.05 -4.21
CA SER A 203 9.24 -18.09 -5.29
C SER A 203 9.17 -16.62 -4.81
N PHE A 204 8.00 -15.99 -4.93
CA PHE A 204 7.72 -14.60 -4.61
C PHE A 204 7.31 -14.38 -3.15
N CYS A 205 7.28 -15.39 -2.28
CA CYS A 205 6.79 -15.26 -0.90
C CYS A 205 7.41 -14.08 -0.15
N ARG A 206 8.71 -13.81 -0.34
CA ARG A 206 9.40 -12.67 0.30
C ARG A 206 8.75 -11.30 0.08
N ILE A 207 8.01 -11.09 -1.01
CA ILE A 207 7.34 -9.81 -1.32
C ILE A 207 5.86 -9.76 -0.91
N PHE A 208 5.33 -10.82 -0.32
CA PHE A 208 3.90 -10.89 0.06
C PHE A 208 3.61 -10.47 1.49
N GLY A 209 4.65 -10.15 2.28
CA GLY A 209 4.49 -9.75 3.67
C GLY A 209 3.75 -10.78 4.52
N THR A 210 3.27 -10.35 5.68
CA THR A 210 2.59 -11.20 6.66
C THR A 210 1.34 -10.56 7.23
N THR A 211 0.42 -11.42 7.65
CA THR A 211 -0.73 -11.09 8.50
C THR A 211 -0.67 -11.95 9.75
N MET A 212 -0.83 -11.34 10.92
CA MET A 212 -1.00 -12.03 12.19
C MET A 212 -2.22 -11.46 12.91
N LEU A 213 -3.34 -12.16 12.86
CA LEU A 213 -4.57 -11.76 13.55
C LEU A 213 -4.35 -11.70 15.06
N PHE A 214 -4.98 -10.72 15.70
CA PHE A 214 -5.03 -10.66 17.16
C PHE A 214 -5.89 -11.80 17.70
N ASP A 215 -5.46 -12.37 18.83
CA ASP A 215 -6.30 -13.31 19.57
C ASP A 215 -7.44 -12.60 20.32
N ASP A 216 -8.37 -13.38 20.85
CA ASP A 216 -9.53 -12.85 21.59
C ASP A 216 -9.13 -11.98 22.79
N ALA A 217 -7.99 -12.27 23.44
CA ALA A 217 -7.52 -11.51 24.59
C ALA A 217 -6.99 -10.14 24.17
N GLN A 218 -6.20 -10.09 23.09
CA GLN A 218 -5.71 -8.85 22.49
C GLN A 218 -6.88 -7.98 21.98
N LEU A 219 -7.86 -8.59 21.30
CA LEU A 219 -9.04 -7.87 20.83
C LEU A 219 -9.90 -7.35 22.00
N ALA A 220 -10.06 -8.13 23.08
CA ALA A 220 -10.80 -7.68 24.26
C ALA A 220 -10.07 -6.58 25.05
N GLU A 221 -8.74 -6.54 25.00
CA GLU A 221 -7.94 -5.47 25.60
C GLU A 221 -8.05 -4.16 24.79
N LEU A 222 -7.90 -4.24 23.46
CA LEU A 222 -7.99 -3.07 22.57
C LEU A 222 -9.42 -2.55 22.40
N TYR A 223 -10.38 -3.47 22.31
CA TYR A 223 -11.80 -3.18 22.08
C TYR A 223 -12.68 -3.88 23.11
N PRO A 224 -12.72 -3.39 24.37
CA PRO A 224 -13.51 -4.01 25.43
C PRO A 224 -15.02 -4.04 25.14
N THR A 225 -15.47 -3.18 24.23
CA THR A 225 -16.86 -3.14 23.77
C THR A 225 -16.90 -2.93 22.26
N ARG A 226 -18.02 -3.36 21.67
CA ARG A 226 -18.34 -3.12 20.26
C ARG A 226 -18.32 -1.64 19.90
N ASP A 227 -18.84 -0.78 20.78
CA ASP A 227 -18.84 0.67 20.54
C ASP A 227 -17.39 1.19 20.45
N THR A 228 -16.48 0.70 21.30
CA THR A 228 -15.05 1.05 21.22
C THR A 228 -14.43 0.65 19.89
N PHE A 229 -14.74 -0.54 19.37
CA PHE A 229 -14.25 -0.99 18.07
C PHE A 229 -14.81 -0.12 16.92
N LEU A 230 -16.13 0.08 16.89
CA LEU A 230 -16.78 0.85 15.83
C LEU A 230 -16.35 2.32 15.84
N ASP A 231 -16.21 2.94 17.01
CA ASP A 231 -15.72 4.31 17.13
C ASP A 231 -14.28 4.45 16.60
N ALA A 232 -13.41 3.49 16.89
CA ALA A 232 -12.03 3.47 16.39
C ALA A 232 -11.99 3.33 14.87
N VAL A 233 -12.74 2.37 14.30
CA VAL A 233 -12.84 2.17 12.85
C VAL A 233 -13.42 3.41 12.18
N ASN A 234 -14.57 3.92 12.64
CA ASN A 234 -15.23 5.09 12.07
C ASN A 234 -14.32 6.33 12.08
N THR A 235 -13.63 6.57 13.21
CA THR A 235 -12.72 7.72 13.34
C THR A 235 -11.55 7.62 12.37
N SER A 236 -10.88 6.47 12.31
CA SER A 236 -9.73 6.28 11.43
C SER A 236 -10.12 6.28 9.95
N THR A 237 -11.21 5.58 9.60
CA THR A 237 -11.76 5.55 8.23
C THR A 237 -12.18 6.94 7.77
N GLN A 238 -12.85 7.74 8.60
CA GLN A 238 -13.21 9.11 8.26
C GLN A 238 -11.97 10.00 8.09
N SER A 239 -10.96 9.86 8.96
CA SER A 239 -9.69 10.58 8.83
C SER A 239 -8.99 10.27 7.50
N ALA A 240 -9.00 9.01 7.06
CA ALA A 240 -8.45 8.61 5.76
C ALA A 240 -9.24 9.20 4.57
N VAL A 241 -10.57 9.29 4.68
CA VAL A 241 -11.43 9.96 3.68
C VAL A 241 -11.14 11.46 3.61
N ASP A 242 -11.10 12.13 4.76
CA ASP A 242 -10.84 13.57 4.86
C ASP A 242 -9.43 13.92 4.35
N GLY A 243 -8.47 13.01 4.54
CA GLY A 243 -7.12 13.10 4.00
C GLY A 243 -7.00 12.76 2.51
N GLY A 244 -8.07 12.31 1.85
CA GLY A 244 -8.07 11.90 0.44
C GLY A 244 -7.36 10.57 0.15
N TYR A 245 -7.08 9.78 1.19
CA TYR A 245 -6.41 8.48 1.10
C TYR A 245 -7.35 7.29 1.00
N LEU A 246 -8.66 7.54 1.14
CA LEU A 246 -9.71 6.53 1.02
C LEU A 246 -10.93 7.15 0.33
N LEU A 247 -11.57 6.39 -0.55
CA LEU A 247 -12.80 6.86 -1.20
C LEU A 247 -14.00 6.72 -0.23
N PRO A 248 -14.96 7.67 -0.23
CA PRO A 248 -16.15 7.56 0.62
C PRO A 248 -16.96 6.27 0.40
N VAL A 249 -16.99 5.75 -0.84
CA VAL A 249 -17.68 4.49 -1.16
C VAL A 249 -16.97 3.28 -0.57
N ASP A 250 -15.63 3.30 -0.53
CA ASP A 250 -14.82 2.24 0.07
C ASP A 250 -14.91 2.28 1.61
N ALA A 251 -14.91 3.50 2.18
CA ALA A 251 -15.16 3.71 3.60
C ALA A 251 -16.48 3.11 4.07
N ALA A 252 -17.54 3.23 3.27
CA ALA A 252 -18.84 2.63 3.59
C ALA A 252 -18.77 1.10 3.67
N LEU A 253 -17.99 0.44 2.81
CA LEU A 253 -17.79 -1.02 2.87
C LEU A 253 -17.02 -1.43 4.12
N ILE A 254 -15.97 -0.70 4.48
CA ILE A 254 -15.17 -0.95 5.68
C ILE A 254 -16.02 -0.83 6.94
N VAL A 255 -16.83 0.24 7.05
CA VAL A 255 -17.74 0.44 8.19
C VAL A 255 -18.81 -0.65 8.24
N ALA A 256 -19.43 -0.98 7.10
CA ALA A 256 -20.44 -2.04 7.05
C ALA A 256 -19.88 -3.41 7.46
N TRP A 257 -18.62 -3.71 7.11
CA TRP A 257 -17.94 -4.91 7.58
C TRP A 257 -17.71 -4.91 9.09
N ALA A 258 -17.21 -3.79 9.62
CA ALA A 258 -16.97 -3.65 11.05
C ALA A 258 -18.27 -3.83 11.86
N GLU A 259 -19.38 -3.26 11.37
CA GLU A 259 -20.72 -3.48 11.91
C GLU A 259 -21.17 -4.96 11.78
N GLY A 260 -20.80 -5.67 10.71
CA GLY A 260 -21.08 -7.09 10.56
C GLY A 260 -20.23 -8.02 11.45
N SER A 261 -19.14 -7.51 12.02
CA SER A 261 -18.18 -8.32 12.79
C SER A 261 -18.65 -8.63 14.23
N ASN A 262 -18.03 -9.64 14.84
CA ASN A 262 -18.24 -10.01 16.24
C ASN A 262 -17.22 -9.36 17.20
N ILE A 263 -16.41 -8.41 16.74
CA ILE A 263 -15.37 -7.79 17.56
C ILE A 263 -16.02 -6.89 18.62
N GLY A 264 -15.59 -7.04 19.86
CA GLY A 264 -16.18 -6.35 21.02
C GLY A 264 -17.61 -6.79 21.36
N ALA A 265 -18.11 -7.87 20.75
CA ALA A 265 -19.39 -8.46 21.11
C ALA A 265 -19.31 -9.13 22.51
N PRO A 266 -20.42 -9.14 23.29
CA PRO A 266 -20.47 -9.74 24.61
C PRO A 266 -20.38 -11.27 24.62
#